data_AF-A0A2B5IZ39-F1
#
_entry.id   AF-A0A2B5IZ39-F1
#
_cell.length_a   1.000
_cell.length_b   1.000
_cell.length_c   1.000
_cell.angle_alpha   90.00
_cell.angle_beta   90.00
_cell.angle_gamma   90.00
#
_symmetry.space_group_name_H-M   'P 1'
#
loop_
_entity.id
_entity.type
_entity.pdbx_description
1 polymer ?
#
loop_
_entity_poly.entity_id
_entity_poly.type
_entity_poly.pdbx_seq_one_letter_code
_entity_poly.pdbx_strand_id
1 'polypeptide(L)'
;MSRFRGSLHDTLQRFQSSFSKSGERVTQTGKPNYKDYVKAEKGQRPPNFTPTGAKRGGAFNEAKRASGIPVNEQPTKVTPAVDKRGNPIPGRDYHFKDGKIIREHSGGHTYPDDPSQNRGSHFNDVHGNHYDY
;
A
#
# COMPACT_ATOMS: atom_id res chain seq x y z
N MET A 1 50.41 43.96 3.19
CA MET A 1 50.27 43.15 4.42
C MET A 1 48.83 43.28 4.91
N SER A 2 48.00 42.25 4.68
CA SER A 2 46.54 42.31 4.88
C SER A 2 46.12 41.53 6.12
N ARG A 3 45.23 42.09 6.94
CA ARG A 3 44.63 41.48 8.14
C ARG A 3 43.16 41.12 7.88
N PHE A 4 42.76 40.01 8.49
CA PHE A 4 41.49 39.27 8.38
C PHE A 4 40.21 40.02 8.80
N ARG A 5 39.08 39.64 8.18
CA ARG A 5 37.75 39.23 8.72
C ARG A 5 36.66 39.57 7.69
N GLY A 6 35.63 38.78 7.37
CA GLY A 6 35.24 37.41 7.64
C GLY A 6 34.01 37.14 6.77
N SER A 7 33.96 36.00 6.07
CA SER A 7 32.82 35.61 5.23
C SER A 7 31.93 34.66 6.01
N LEU A 8 30.65 35.01 6.10
CA LEU A 8 29.55 34.08 6.35
C LEU A 8 29.59 32.98 5.28
N HIS A 9 29.14 31.77 5.61
CA HIS A 9 28.24 30.89 4.86
C HIS A 9 28.28 29.48 5.47
N ASP A 10 27.14 29.14 6.07
CA ASP A 10 26.49 27.84 6.21
C ASP A 10 27.31 26.56 5.97
N THR A 11 27.37 25.77 7.04
CA THR A 11 27.90 24.41 7.09
C THR A 11 26.91 23.45 6.45
N LEU A 12 27.18 23.04 5.21
CA LEU A 12 26.59 21.85 4.60
C LEU A 12 27.70 20.86 4.23
N GLN A 13 27.36 19.58 4.41
CA GLN A 13 28.11 18.35 4.10
C GLN A 13 29.12 17.91 5.15
N ARG A 14 28.82 16.80 5.83
CA ARG A 14 29.44 15.52 5.43
C ARG A 14 28.64 14.33 5.93
N PHE A 15 28.02 13.68 4.96
CA PHE A 15 27.50 12.31 5.01
C PHE A 15 28.66 11.36 5.29
N GLN A 16 28.60 10.58 6.37
CA GLN A 16 29.34 9.32 6.52
C GLN A 16 28.59 8.44 7.53
N SER A 17 27.71 7.58 7.04
CA SER A 17 27.38 6.34 7.73
C SER A 17 27.29 5.21 6.72
N SER A 18 28.44 4.57 6.55
CA SER A 18 28.57 3.19 6.12
C SER A 18 27.69 2.29 6.99
N PHE A 19 26.91 1.41 6.37
CA PHE A 19 26.90 -0.06 6.55
C PHE A 19 25.60 -0.62 5.99
N SER A 20 25.70 -1.28 4.83
CA SER A 20 24.65 -2.09 4.25
C SER A 20 24.41 -3.34 5.09
N LYS A 21 23.21 -3.52 5.65
CA LYS A 21 22.76 -4.83 6.13
C LYS A 21 21.23 -4.93 6.15
N SER A 22 20.73 -5.75 5.22
CA SER A 22 19.47 -6.50 5.24
C SER A 22 18.25 -5.86 5.92
N GLY A 23 17.27 -5.46 5.11
CA GLY A 23 15.92 -5.15 5.55
C GLY A 23 15.53 -3.70 5.28
N GLU A 24 15.57 -3.28 4.02
CA GLU A 24 15.09 -1.95 3.63
C GLU A 24 13.56 -1.94 3.75
N ARG A 25 13.06 -1.51 4.92
CA ARG A 25 11.72 -0.94 5.03
C ARG A 25 11.70 0.24 4.07
N VAL A 26 11.01 0.09 2.94
CA VAL A 26 10.69 1.22 2.07
C VAL A 26 9.87 2.19 2.91
N THR A 27 10.54 3.19 3.49
CA THR A 27 9.88 4.32 4.13
C THR A 27 9.19 5.09 3.03
N GLN A 28 7.88 4.86 2.90
CA GLN A 28 7.04 5.52 1.90
C GLN A 28 6.86 6.99 2.31
N THR A 29 7.86 7.82 2.06
CA THR A 29 7.88 9.26 2.38
C THR A 29 7.17 10.13 1.34
N GLY A 30 6.28 9.54 0.53
CA GLY A 30 5.43 10.25 -0.42
C GLY A 30 4.13 9.48 -0.63
N LYS A 31 3.01 10.19 -0.82
CA LYS A 31 1.73 9.55 -1.19
C LYS A 31 1.96 8.73 -2.46
N PRO A 32 1.69 7.42 -2.49
CA PRO A 32 1.91 6.61 -3.68
C PRO A 32 1.11 7.15 -4.86
N ASN A 33 1.74 7.21 -6.04
CA ASN A 33 1.01 7.38 -7.27
C ASN A 33 0.22 6.10 -7.54
N TYR A 34 -1.05 6.07 -7.13
CA TYR A 34 -1.94 4.91 -7.19
C TYR A 34 -2.24 4.42 -8.62
N LYS A 35 -1.98 5.26 -9.64
CA LYS A 35 -2.17 4.90 -11.05
C LYS A 35 -1.20 3.82 -11.52
N ASP A 36 -0.02 3.74 -10.89
CA ASP A 36 1.00 2.77 -11.23
C ASP A 36 0.91 1.63 -10.21
N TYR A 37 0.14 0.59 -10.53
CA TYR A 37 0.18 -0.66 -9.77
C TYR A 37 1.63 -1.10 -9.61
N VAL A 38 2.15 -1.06 -8.38
CA VAL A 38 3.52 -1.49 -8.10
C VAL A 38 3.52 -3.01 -8.07
N LYS A 39 3.82 -3.60 -9.22
CA LYS A 39 4.12 -5.04 -9.30
C LYS A 39 5.29 -5.34 -8.38
N ALA A 40 5.12 -6.34 -7.52
CA ALA A 40 6.25 -6.92 -6.84
C ALA A 40 7.27 -7.45 -7.85
N GLU A 41 8.55 -7.40 -7.49
CA GLU A 41 9.56 -8.16 -8.20
C GLU A 41 9.21 -9.65 -8.19
N LYS A 42 9.70 -10.40 -9.19
CA LYS A 42 9.34 -11.81 -9.35
C LYS A 42 9.69 -12.60 -8.08
N GLY A 43 8.67 -13.21 -7.47
CA GLY A 43 8.80 -14.00 -6.23
C GLY A 43 8.69 -13.19 -4.94
N GLN A 44 8.52 -11.87 -5.01
CA GLN A 44 8.21 -11.04 -3.84
C GLN A 44 6.70 -10.86 -3.68
N ARG A 45 6.25 -10.73 -2.43
CA ARG A 45 4.85 -10.42 -2.12
C ARG A 45 4.55 -8.96 -2.48
N PRO A 46 3.38 -8.63 -3.09
CA PRO A 46 2.98 -7.25 -3.36
C PRO A 46 3.08 -6.34 -2.13
N PRO A 47 3.51 -5.08 -2.28
CA PRO A 47 3.59 -4.14 -1.17
C PRO A 47 2.27 -3.97 -0.41
N ASN A 48 2.38 -3.55 0.85
CA ASN A 48 1.24 -3.11 1.64
C ASN A 48 1.15 -1.58 1.61
N PHE A 49 -0.01 -1.07 1.21
CA PHE A 49 -0.29 0.37 1.12
C PHE A 49 -1.15 0.88 2.27
N THR A 50 -1.44 0.06 3.29
CA THR A 50 -2.13 0.52 4.49
C THR A 50 -1.27 1.54 5.24
N PRO A 51 -1.84 2.70 5.63
CA PRO A 51 -1.14 3.68 6.45
C PRO A 51 -0.63 3.06 7.75
N THR A 52 0.56 3.48 8.20
CA THR A 52 1.16 2.92 9.43
C THR A 52 0.23 3.09 10.63
N GLY A 53 -0.02 2.00 11.36
CA GLY A 53 -0.90 1.98 12.54
C GLY A 53 -2.40 1.97 12.22
N ALA A 54 -2.79 2.01 10.94
CA ALA A 54 -4.18 1.91 10.56
C ALA A 54 -4.71 0.49 10.75
N LYS A 55 -5.96 0.40 11.23
CA LYS A 55 -6.76 -0.82 11.27
C LYS A 55 -7.55 -0.97 9.97
N ARG A 56 -8.44 -1.95 9.91
CA ARG A 56 -9.36 -2.22 8.78
C ARG A 56 -9.98 -0.97 8.15
N GLY A 57 -10.49 -0.04 8.97
CA GLY A 57 -11.11 1.19 8.47
C GLY A 57 -10.13 2.11 7.73
N GLY A 58 -8.89 2.21 8.20
CA GLY A 58 -7.87 3.03 7.53
C GLY A 58 -7.36 2.37 6.24
N ALA A 59 -7.20 1.04 6.23
CA ALA A 59 -6.90 0.28 5.02
C ALA A 59 -7.99 0.48 3.93
N PHE A 60 -9.27 0.35 4.32
CA PHE A 60 -10.40 0.56 3.41
C PHE A 60 -10.48 2.01 2.89
N ASN A 61 -10.24 2.99 3.76
CA ASN A 61 -10.23 4.40 3.36
C ASN A 61 -9.08 4.71 2.39
N GLU A 62 -7.92 4.09 2.57
CA GLU A 62 -6.80 4.28 1.65
C GLU A 62 -7.06 3.62 0.29
N ALA A 63 -7.64 2.42 0.27
CA ALA A 63 -8.08 1.77 -0.97
C ALA A 63 -9.09 2.64 -1.75
N LYS A 64 -10.03 3.29 -1.04
CA LYS A 64 -10.96 4.26 -1.66
C LYS A 64 -10.22 5.46 -2.27
N ARG A 65 -9.31 6.09 -1.52
CA ARG A 65 -8.52 7.23 -2.02
C ARG A 65 -7.73 6.87 -3.28
N ALA A 66 -7.08 5.71 -3.28
CA ALA A 66 -6.34 5.20 -4.43
C ALA A 66 -7.24 4.91 -5.64
N SER A 67 -8.50 4.56 -5.41
CA SER A 67 -9.49 4.37 -6.48
C SER A 67 -10.21 5.64 -6.94
N GLY A 68 -9.87 6.81 -6.38
CA GLY A 68 -10.60 8.05 -6.62
C GLY A 68 -12.02 8.05 -6.06
N ILE A 69 -12.31 7.19 -5.07
CA ILE A 69 -13.59 7.13 -4.36
C ILE A 69 -13.51 8.04 -3.13
N PRO A 70 -14.41 9.01 -2.96
CA PRO A 70 -14.49 9.82 -1.74
C PRO A 70 -14.62 8.92 -0.50
N VAL A 71 -13.87 9.20 0.56
CA VAL A 71 -13.89 8.34 1.77
C VAL A 71 -15.25 8.31 2.47
N ASN A 72 -16.12 9.30 2.23
CA ASN A 72 -17.49 9.35 2.72
C ASN A 72 -18.51 8.72 1.76
N GLU A 73 -18.12 8.37 0.53
CA GLU A 73 -18.99 7.66 -0.40
C GLU A 73 -19.35 6.29 0.19
N GLN A 74 -20.63 5.95 0.13
CA GLN A 74 -21.15 4.66 0.54
C GLN A 74 -21.18 3.71 -0.67
N PRO A 75 -20.93 2.41 -0.46
CA PRO A 75 -21.10 1.43 -1.51
C PRO A 75 -22.55 1.43 -1.98
N THR A 76 -22.77 1.38 -3.29
CA THR A 76 -24.08 1.22 -3.92
C THR A 76 -24.61 -0.20 -3.72
N LYS A 77 -23.70 -1.17 -3.59
CA LYS A 77 -24.02 -2.58 -3.36
C LYS A 77 -22.86 -3.26 -2.64
N VAL A 78 -23.17 -4.25 -1.82
CA VAL A 78 -22.17 -5.14 -1.22
C VAL A 78 -22.54 -6.58 -1.55
N THR A 79 -21.60 -7.33 -2.11
CA THR A 79 -21.79 -8.75 -2.44
C THR A 79 -20.71 -9.60 -1.77
N PRO A 80 -20.89 -10.93 -1.64
CA PRO A 80 -19.76 -11.82 -1.37
C PRO A 80 -18.64 -11.59 -2.40
N ALA A 81 -17.39 -11.65 -1.95
CA ALA A 81 -16.26 -11.63 -2.88
C ALA A 81 -16.21 -12.97 -3.63
N VAL A 82 -15.78 -12.93 -4.89
CA VAL A 82 -15.65 -14.12 -5.74
C VAL A 82 -14.26 -14.17 -6.39
N ASP A 83 -13.76 -15.37 -6.63
CA ASP A 83 -12.54 -15.59 -7.40
C ASP A 83 -12.76 -15.33 -8.91
N LYS A 84 -11.70 -15.49 -9.72
CA LYS A 84 -11.78 -15.33 -11.19
C LYS A 84 -12.72 -16.32 -11.89
N ARG A 85 -13.10 -17.40 -11.22
CA ARG A 85 -14.00 -18.46 -11.72
C ARG A 85 -15.44 -18.28 -11.18
N GLY A 86 -15.68 -17.26 -10.37
CA GLY A 86 -16.99 -16.95 -9.78
C GLY A 86 -17.27 -17.69 -8.46
N ASN A 87 -16.30 -18.42 -7.89
CA ASN A 87 -16.51 -19.11 -6.61
C ASN A 87 -16.43 -18.12 -5.46
N PRO A 88 -17.32 -18.18 -4.45
CA PRO A 88 -17.23 -17.35 -3.26
C PRO A 88 -15.91 -17.54 -2.53
N ILE A 89 -15.31 -16.42 -2.10
CA ILE A 89 -14.13 -16.38 -1.23
C ILE A 89 -14.48 -15.64 0.07
N PRO A 90 -13.78 -15.92 1.19
CA PRO A 90 -13.99 -15.17 2.42
C PRO A 90 -13.74 -13.68 2.22
N GLY A 91 -14.81 -12.89 2.34
CA GLY A 91 -14.76 -11.43 2.21
C GLY A 91 -15.94 -10.88 1.42
N ARG A 92 -15.79 -9.65 0.90
CA ARG A 92 -16.87 -8.88 0.29
C ARG A 92 -16.37 -7.98 -0.83
N ASP A 93 -17.21 -7.79 -1.85
CA ASP A 93 -17.04 -6.76 -2.86
C ASP A 93 -17.92 -5.56 -2.53
N TYR A 94 -17.28 -4.41 -2.36
CA TYR A 94 -17.92 -3.12 -2.16
C TYR A 94 -17.99 -2.41 -3.51
N HIS A 95 -19.18 -2.37 -4.10
CA HIS A 95 -19.44 -1.71 -5.37
C HIS A 95 -19.74 -0.24 -5.11
N PHE A 96 -19.12 0.64 -5.88
CA PHE A 96 -19.28 2.08 -5.83
C PHE A 96 -19.80 2.60 -7.16
N LYS A 97 -19.98 3.93 -7.26
CA LYS A 97 -20.37 4.56 -8.53
C LYS A 97 -19.31 4.32 -9.61
N ASP A 98 -19.75 4.41 -10.87
CA ASP A 98 -18.93 4.21 -12.08
C ASP A 98 -18.28 2.82 -12.17
N GLY A 99 -18.89 1.79 -11.55
CA GLY A 99 -18.41 0.41 -11.63
C GLY A 99 -17.13 0.12 -10.84
N LYS A 100 -16.71 1.04 -9.97
CA LYS A 100 -15.53 0.83 -9.11
C LYS A 100 -15.83 -0.19 -8.03
N ILE A 101 -14.90 -1.12 -7.79
CA ILE A 101 -15.05 -2.17 -6.78
C ILE A 101 -13.83 -2.17 -5.89
N ILE A 102 -14.06 -2.10 -4.57
CA ILE A 102 -13.05 -2.43 -3.56
C ILE A 102 -13.36 -3.84 -3.07
N ARG A 103 -12.41 -4.76 -3.18
CA ARG A 103 -12.57 -6.15 -2.74
C ARG A 103 -11.91 -6.36 -1.39
N GLU A 104 -12.59 -7.04 -0.48
CA GLU A 104 -12.05 -7.51 0.77
C GLU A 104 -11.73 -9.00 0.66
N HIS A 105 -10.51 -9.39 0.98
CA HIS A 105 -10.11 -10.78 1.22
C HIS A 105 -9.93 -10.96 2.72
N SER A 106 -11.03 -11.19 3.44
CA SER A 106 -11.01 -11.28 4.91
C SER A 106 -10.37 -12.58 5.41
N GLY A 107 -10.25 -13.60 4.55
CA GLY A 107 -9.55 -14.85 4.87
C GLY A 107 -8.06 -14.82 4.58
N GLY A 108 -7.57 -13.77 3.91
CA GLY A 108 -6.19 -13.71 3.42
C GLY A 108 -5.88 -14.83 2.42
N HIS A 109 -4.58 -15.13 2.30
CA HIS A 109 -4.05 -16.17 1.42
C HIS A 109 -2.93 -16.95 2.14
N THR A 110 -2.99 -18.27 2.03
CA THR A 110 -1.96 -19.19 2.51
C THR A 110 -1.49 -20.05 1.35
N TYR A 111 -0.19 -20.08 1.11
CA TYR A 111 0.50 -20.81 0.06
C TYR A 111 1.48 -21.79 0.72
N PRO A 112 1.13 -23.08 0.86
CA PRO A 112 2.00 -24.07 1.50
C PRO A 112 3.37 -24.20 0.83
N ASP A 113 3.41 -24.09 -0.50
CA ASP A 113 4.62 -24.26 -1.31
C ASP A 113 5.48 -22.99 -1.40
N ASP A 114 4.92 -21.82 -1.08
CA ASP A 114 5.65 -20.55 -1.01
C ASP A 114 5.10 -19.66 0.12
N PRO A 115 5.44 -19.97 1.39
CA PRO A 115 4.93 -19.22 2.54
C PRO A 115 5.31 -17.74 2.55
N SER A 116 6.30 -17.31 1.75
CA SER A 116 6.68 -15.90 1.61
C SER A 116 5.55 -15.05 1.01
N GLN A 117 4.64 -15.70 0.26
CA GLN A 117 3.47 -15.07 -0.35
C GLN A 117 2.27 -14.99 0.59
N ASN A 118 2.32 -15.63 1.75
CA ASN A 118 1.22 -15.63 2.71
C ASN A 118 0.84 -14.19 3.07
N ARG A 119 -0.45 -13.91 3.11
CA ARG A 119 -0.97 -12.57 3.41
C ARG A 119 -2.21 -12.70 4.28
N GLY A 120 -2.29 -11.89 5.32
CA GLY A 120 -3.50 -11.82 6.14
C GLY A 120 -4.65 -11.12 5.42
N SER A 121 -5.63 -10.71 6.21
CA SER A 121 -6.77 -9.93 5.75
C SER A 121 -6.32 -8.64 5.06
N HIS A 122 -6.90 -8.34 3.90
CA HIS A 122 -6.56 -7.14 3.15
C HIS A 122 -7.69 -6.70 2.23
N PHE A 123 -7.62 -5.44 1.79
CA PHE A 123 -8.42 -4.94 0.69
C PHE A 123 -7.61 -4.84 -0.60
N ASN A 124 -8.30 -4.92 -1.73
CA ASN A 124 -7.81 -4.55 -3.04
C ASN A 124 -8.57 -3.35 -3.60
N ASP A 125 -7.84 -2.40 -4.18
CA ASP A 125 -8.41 -1.27 -4.91
C ASP A 125 -8.69 -1.62 -6.39
N VAL A 126 -9.16 -0.65 -7.17
CA VAL A 126 -9.44 -0.84 -8.61
C VAL A 126 -8.19 -1.10 -9.45
N HIS A 127 -7.00 -0.86 -8.90
CA HIS A 127 -5.71 -1.07 -9.56
C HIS A 127 -5.06 -2.39 -9.15
N GLY A 128 -5.63 -3.12 -8.18
CA GLY A 128 -5.06 -4.33 -7.61
C GLY A 128 -3.99 -4.10 -6.55
N ASN A 129 -3.86 -2.87 -6.03
CA ASN A 129 -3.04 -2.60 -4.85
C ASN A 129 -3.60 -3.32 -3.63
N HIS A 130 -2.78 -3.53 -2.61
CA HIS A 130 -3.18 -4.30 -1.43
C HIS A 130 -3.02 -3.50 -0.14
N TYR A 131 -4.02 -3.60 0.73
CA TYR A 131 -4.13 -2.83 1.98
C TYR A 131 -4.42 -3.77 3.15
N ASP A 132 -3.39 -4.16 3.91
CA ASP A 132 -3.48 -5.11 5.03
C ASP A 132 -4.17 -4.52 6.25
N TYR A 133 -4.82 -5.35 7.07
CA TYR A 133 -5.40 -4.94 8.35
C TYR A 133 -5.58 -6.05 9.37
#